data_AF-A0A1J9PM01-F1
#
_entry.id   AF-A0A1J9PM01-F1
#
_cell.length_a   1.000
_cell.length_b   1.000
_cell.length_c   1.000
_cell.angle_alpha   90.00
_cell.angle_beta   90.00
_cell.angle_gamma   90.00
#
_symmetry.space_group_name_H-M   'P 1'
#
loop_
_entity.id
_entity.type
_entity.pdbx_description
1 polymer ?
#
loop_
_entity_poly.entity_id
_entity_poly.type
_entity_poly.pdbx_seq_one_letter_code
_entity_poly.pdbx_strand_id
1 'polypeptide(L)'
;MNVEQNIFNLNDLYSALLQTRRDIEKYISALIERLQHLRDAEKTGDIQKYLQEFYIDFHELHLLFGKLLGFTSRALSIDIETEELSGLRWHITSFWEEYGHIQQIVYTYSLCCQSQDAKLRRGVAYLLEQMGDLQVVCEERKKQLEADLFNSAY
;
A
#
# COMPACT_ATOMS: atom_id res chain seq x y z
N MET A 1 33.74 -3.74 3.90
CA MET A 1 32.64 -3.97 2.94
C MET A 1 32.97 -3.18 1.68
N ASN A 2 33.02 -3.80 0.49
CA ASN A 2 33.44 -3.13 -0.75
C ASN A 2 32.30 -2.27 -1.32
N VAL A 3 32.62 -1.14 -1.94
CA VAL A 3 31.66 -0.17 -2.51
C VAL A 3 30.72 -0.84 -3.53
N GLU A 4 31.25 -1.73 -4.36
CA GLU A 4 30.47 -2.50 -5.34
C GLU A 4 29.40 -3.40 -4.70
N GLN A 5 29.67 -3.97 -3.52
CA GLN A 5 28.72 -4.80 -2.79
C GLN A 5 27.55 -3.96 -2.23
N ASN A 6 27.82 -2.72 -1.85
CA ASN A 6 26.81 -1.78 -1.36
C ASN A 6 25.92 -1.27 -2.49
N ILE A 7 26.49 -0.98 -3.66
CA ILE A 7 25.73 -0.56 -4.86
C ILE A 7 24.81 -1.69 -5.32
N PHE A 8 25.31 -2.93 -5.38
CA PHE A 8 24.51 -4.11 -5.72
C PHE A 8 23.34 -4.31 -4.73
N ASN A 9 23.62 -4.19 -3.43
CA ASN A 9 22.61 -4.31 -2.37
C ASN A 9 21.54 -3.20 -2.44
N LEU A 10 21.91 -1.99 -2.87
CA LEU A 10 21.01 -0.85 -3.00
C LEU A 10 20.04 -1.01 -4.18
N ASN A 11 20.53 -1.46 -5.34
CA ASN A 11 19.69 -1.74 -6.52
C ASN A 11 18.70 -2.88 -6.29
N ASP A 12 19.14 -3.93 -5.59
CA ASP A 12 18.26 -5.03 -5.16
C ASP A 12 17.16 -4.52 -4.23
N LEU A 13 17.50 -3.61 -3.31
CA LEU A 13 16.56 -3.03 -2.35
C LEU A 13 15.52 -2.14 -3.04
N TYR A 14 15.95 -1.29 -3.99
CA TYR A 14 15.07 -0.52 -4.86
C TYR A 14 14.11 -1.41 -5.66
N SER A 15 14.65 -2.45 -6.30
CA SER A 15 13.86 -3.38 -7.11
C SER A 15 12.82 -4.12 -6.28
N ALA A 16 13.19 -4.58 -5.09
CA ALA A 16 12.27 -5.23 -4.16
C ALA A 16 11.19 -4.27 -3.63
N LEU A 17 11.54 -3.01 -3.36
CA LEU A 17 10.58 -1.98 -2.96
C LEU A 17 9.58 -1.69 -4.08
N LEU A 18 10.07 -1.57 -5.32
CA LEU A 18 9.24 -1.36 -6.50
C LEU A 18 8.28 -2.53 -6.74
N GLN A 19 8.77 -3.76 -6.63
CA GLN A 19 7.90 -4.93 -6.75
C GLN A 19 6.82 -4.94 -5.67
N THR A 20 7.17 -4.59 -4.42
CA THR A 20 6.20 -4.52 -3.32
C THR A 20 5.12 -3.47 -3.60
N ARG A 21 5.49 -2.30 -4.12
CA ARG A 21 4.54 -1.25 -4.51
C ARG A 21 3.60 -1.73 -5.64
N ARG A 22 4.12 -2.43 -6.65
CA ARG A 22 3.31 -3.01 -7.74
C ARG A 22 2.32 -4.05 -7.24
N ASP A 23 2.74 -4.92 -6.32
CA ASP A 23 1.87 -5.92 -5.73
C ASP A 23 0.70 -5.22 -5.00
N ILE A 24 0.99 -4.21 -4.20
CA ILE A 24 -0.02 -3.46 -3.44
C ILE A 24 -1.01 -2.73 -4.35
N GLU A 25 -0.55 -2.08 -5.40
CA GLU A 25 -1.43 -1.39 -6.36
C GLU A 25 -2.41 -2.35 -7.02
N LYS A 26 -1.96 -3.56 -7.35
CA LYS A 26 -2.83 -4.63 -7.87
C LYS A 26 -3.89 -5.04 -6.84
N TYR A 27 -3.51 -5.17 -5.57
CA TYR A 27 -4.44 -5.50 -4.48
C TYR A 27 -5.47 -4.38 -4.23
N ILE A 28 -5.02 -3.12 -4.19
CA ILE A 28 -5.89 -1.94 -4.02
C ILE A 28 -6.91 -1.88 -5.16
N SER A 29 -6.45 -2.04 -6.41
CA SER A 29 -7.34 -2.03 -7.59
C SER A 29 -8.43 -3.10 -7.51
N ALA A 30 -8.06 -4.33 -7.13
CA ALA A 30 -9.00 -5.43 -6.97
C ALA A 30 -10.01 -5.18 -5.83
N LEU A 31 -9.55 -4.60 -4.72
CA LEU A 31 -10.42 -4.23 -3.61
C LEU A 31 -11.41 -3.12 -4.00
N ILE A 32 -10.98 -2.11 -4.75
CA ILE A 32 -11.84 -1.04 -5.25
C ILE A 32 -12.95 -1.59 -6.13
N GLU A 33 -12.61 -2.46 -7.10
CA GLU A 33 -13.60 -3.10 -7.98
C GLU A 33 -14.68 -3.84 -7.16
N ARG A 34 -14.24 -4.64 -6.18
CA ARG A 34 -15.16 -5.37 -5.30
C ARG A 34 -16.01 -4.44 -4.42
N LEU A 35 -15.44 -3.36 -3.90
CA LEU A 35 -16.17 -2.36 -3.12
C LEU A 35 -17.19 -1.59 -3.97
N GLN A 36 -16.91 -1.35 -5.26
CA GLN A 36 -17.87 -0.74 -6.18
C GLN A 36 -19.11 -1.62 -6.37
N HIS A 37 -18.92 -2.91 -6.62
CA HIS A 37 -20.03 -3.87 -6.69
C HIS A 37 -20.87 -3.88 -5.40
N LEU A 38 -20.21 -3.74 -4.26
CA LEU A 38 -20.86 -3.69 -2.96
C LEU A 38 -21.71 -2.43 -2.76
N ARG A 39 -21.16 -1.27 -3.14
CA ARG A 39 -21.87 0.02 -3.08
C ARG A 39 -23.17 -0.03 -3.88
N ASP A 40 -23.13 -0.69 -5.03
CA ASP A 40 -24.25 -0.75 -5.98
C ASP A 40 -25.29 -1.82 -5.60
N ALA A 41 -25.06 -2.60 -4.54
CA ALA A 41 -26.00 -3.61 -4.07
C ALA A 41 -27.29 -2.98 -3.48
N GLU A 42 -28.44 -3.51 -3.92
CA GLU A 42 -29.76 -3.03 -3.49
C GLU A 42 -30.10 -3.39 -2.04
N LYS A 43 -29.65 -4.55 -1.55
CA LYS A 43 -30.00 -5.05 -0.22
C LYS A 43 -28.87 -4.85 0.77
N THR A 44 -29.16 -4.20 1.89
CA THR A 44 -28.22 -4.02 3.00
C THR A 44 -27.70 -5.35 3.55
N GLY A 45 -28.52 -6.40 3.55
CA GLY A 45 -28.09 -7.75 3.97
C GLY A 45 -27.01 -8.35 3.07
N ASP A 46 -27.10 -8.11 1.76
CA ASP A 46 -26.07 -8.53 0.81
C ASP A 46 -24.79 -7.74 1.03
N ILE A 47 -24.91 -6.43 1.29
CA ILE A 47 -23.76 -5.57 1.64
C ILE A 47 -23.01 -6.13 2.85
N GLN A 48 -23.73 -6.45 3.92
CA GLN A 48 -23.12 -6.92 5.15
C GLN A 48 -22.44 -8.29 4.96
N LYS A 49 -23.07 -9.20 4.23
CA LYS A 49 -22.51 -10.51 3.91
C LYS A 49 -21.22 -10.38 3.11
N TYR A 50 -21.25 -9.67 1.99
CA TYR A 50 -20.09 -9.55 1.11
C TYR A 50 -18.96 -8.74 1.74
N LEU A 51 -19.27 -7.73 2.57
CA LEU A 51 -18.25 -6.98 3.29
C LEU A 51 -17.44 -7.88 4.24
N GLN A 52 -18.06 -8.87 4.89
CA GLN A 52 -17.35 -9.83 5.73
C GLN A 52 -16.38 -10.71 4.94
N GLU A 53 -16.67 -11.01 3.67
CA GLU A 53 -15.79 -11.79 2.79
C GLU A 53 -14.50 -11.03 2.45
N PHE A 54 -14.45 -9.71 2.65
CA PHE A 54 -13.28 -8.88 2.32
C PHE A 54 -12.23 -8.91 3.43
N TYR A 55 -12.51 -9.58 4.55
CA TYR A 55 -11.58 -9.68 5.67
C TYR A 55 -10.21 -10.22 5.22
N ILE A 56 -10.21 -11.24 4.37
CA ILE A 56 -8.98 -11.84 3.84
C ILE A 56 -8.21 -10.80 3.03
N ASP A 57 -8.88 -10.06 2.15
CA ASP A 57 -8.23 -9.07 1.28
C ASP A 57 -7.61 -7.91 2.08
N PHE A 58 -8.31 -7.38 3.09
CA PHE A 58 -7.78 -6.35 3.98
C PHE A 58 -6.64 -6.87 4.86
N HIS A 59 -6.70 -8.15 5.28
CA HIS A 59 -5.64 -8.79 6.02
C HIS A 59 -4.38 -8.98 5.17
N GLU A 60 -4.52 -9.49 3.95
CA GLU A 60 -3.42 -9.66 3.00
C GLU A 60 -2.78 -8.32 2.64
N LEU A 61 -3.60 -7.28 2.40
CA LEU A 61 -3.10 -5.92 2.18
C LEU A 61 -2.22 -5.50 3.36
N HIS A 62 -2.69 -5.66 4.60
CA HIS A 62 -1.90 -5.35 5.80
C HIS A 62 -0.58 -6.16 5.87
N LEU A 63 -0.59 -7.45 5.50
CA LEU A 63 0.62 -8.30 5.52
C LEU A 63 1.67 -7.84 4.51
N LEU A 64 1.27 -7.34 3.34
CA LEU A 64 2.21 -6.83 2.33
C LEU A 64 3.07 -5.68 2.88
N PHE A 65 2.50 -4.84 3.74
CA PHE A 65 3.25 -3.77 4.42
C PHE A 65 4.15 -4.28 5.56
N GLY A 66 3.97 -5.51 6.04
CA GLY A 66 4.90 -6.12 7.00
C GLY A 66 6.35 -6.17 6.48
N LYS A 67 6.53 -6.15 5.14
CA LYS A 67 7.85 -6.08 4.49
C LYS A 67 8.59 -4.75 4.75
N LEU A 68 7.90 -3.67 5.14
CA LEU A 68 8.50 -2.34 5.43
C LEU A 68 9.56 -2.37 6.51
N LEU A 69 9.39 -3.19 7.54
CA LEU A 69 10.40 -3.36 8.59
C LEU A 69 11.71 -3.89 8.01
N GLY A 70 11.63 -4.80 7.04
CA GLY A 70 12.77 -5.34 6.33
C GLY A 70 13.49 -4.27 5.51
N PHE A 71 12.75 -3.45 4.77
CA PHE A 71 13.32 -2.34 3.99
C PHE A 71 14.01 -1.31 4.90
N THR A 72 13.34 -0.91 5.98
CA THR A 72 13.88 0.06 6.95
C THR A 72 15.16 -0.46 7.59
N SER A 73 15.15 -1.72 8.07
CA SER A 73 16.32 -2.36 8.67
C SER A 73 17.51 -2.41 7.71
N ARG A 74 17.28 -2.82 6.46
CA ARG A 74 18.33 -2.86 5.44
C ARG A 74 18.88 -1.47 5.12
N ALA A 75 18.03 -0.46 4.96
CA ALA A 75 18.46 0.92 4.68
C ALA A 75 19.28 1.55 5.83
N LEU A 76 19.08 1.09 7.07
CA LEU A 76 19.86 1.50 8.23
C LEU A 76 21.22 0.79 8.34
N SER A 77 21.34 -0.41 7.75
CA SER A 77 22.59 -1.20 7.77
C SER A 77 23.62 -0.77 6.71
N ILE A 78 23.29 0.19 5.85
CA ILE A 78 24.18 0.70 4.82
C ILE A 78 25.01 1.84 5.43
N ASP A 79 26.31 1.61 5.61
CA ASP A 79 27.23 2.53 6.28
C ASP A 79 27.72 3.70 5.40
N ILE A 80 27.44 3.65 4.09
CA ILE A 80 27.87 4.68 3.14
C ILE A 80 26.69 5.59 2.84
N GLU A 81 26.77 6.85 3.24
CA GLU A 81 25.78 7.86 2.89
C GLU A 81 25.97 8.31 1.43
N THR A 82 24.99 8.04 0.59
CA THR A 82 24.95 8.48 -0.82
C THR A 82 23.61 9.14 -1.14
N GLU A 83 23.55 9.86 -2.26
CA GLU A 83 22.30 10.46 -2.74
C GLU A 83 21.25 9.40 -3.04
N GLU A 84 21.66 8.26 -3.60
CA GLU A 84 20.75 7.15 -3.90
C GLU A 84 20.18 6.51 -2.63
N LEU A 85 20.97 6.40 -1.56
CA LEU A 85 20.50 5.93 -0.24
C LEU A 85 19.52 6.92 0.38
N SER A 86 19.78 8.22 0.25
CA SER A 86 18.86 9.27 0.70
C SER A 86 17.52 9.20 -0.04
N GLY A 87 17.56 9.03 -1.37
CA GLY A 87 16.36 8.79 -2.18
C GLY A 87 15.61 7.54 -1.74
N LEU A 88 16.31 6.44 -1.45
CA LEU A 88 15.68 5.19 -1.03
C LEU A 88 15.00 5.34 0.33
N ARG A 89 15.65 6.01 1.29
CA ARG A 89 15.07 6.31 2.60
C ARG A 89 13.81 7.18 2.47
N TRP A 90 13.80 8.12 1.54
CA TRP A 90 12.60 8.90 1.23
C TRP A 90 11.47 8.01 0.69
N HIS A 91 11.77 7.06 -0.21
CA HIS A 91 10.79 6.10 -0.73
C HIS A 91 10.25 5.14 0.33
N ILE A 92 11.09 4.73 1.28
CA ILE A 92 10.68 3.93 2.45
C ILE A 92 9.79 4.76 3.37
N THR A 93 10.12 6.03 3.58
CA THR A 93 9.33 6.94 4.43
C THR A 93 7.95 7.19 3.83
N SER A 94 7.85 7.51 2.54
CA SER A 94 6.55 7.67 1.88
C SER A 94 5.72 6.39 1.93
N PHE A 95 6.37 5.23 1.87
CA PHE A 95 5.68 3.96 1.99
C PHE A 95 5.14 3.69 3.42
N TRP A 96 5.79 4.22 4.46
CA TRP A 96 5.25 4.24 5.82
C TRP A 96 4.03 5.15 5.98
N GLU A 97 4.00 6.30 5.28
CA GLU A 97 2.83 7.20 5.27
C GLU A 97 1.61 6.49 4.66
N GLU A 98 1.82 5.84 3.52
CA GLU A 98 0.80 5.01 2.85
C GLU A 98 0.31 3.86 3.75
N TYR A 99 1.21 3.19 4.48
CA TYR A 99 0.83 2.17 5.46
C TYR A 99 -0.08 2.72 6.55
N GLY A 100 0.22 3.91 7.07
CA GLY A 100 -0.62 4.60 8.04
C GLY A 100 -2.03 4.85 7.50
N HIS A 101 -2.16 5.28 6.25
CA HIS A 101 -3.46 5.47 5.60
C HIS A 101 -4.24 4.16 5.48
N ILE A 102 -3.55 3.06 5.16
CA ILE A 102 -4.19 1.75 5.05
C ILE A 102 -4.67 1.22 6.39
N GLN A 103 -3.91 1.45 7.48
CA GLN A 103 -4.39 1.12 8.81
C GLN A 103 -5.70 1.85 9.15
N GLN A 104 -5.82 3.13 8.75
CA GLN A 104 -7.06 3.88 8.91
C GLN A 104 -8.21 3.25 8.11
N ILE A 105 -7.96 2.86 6.85
CA ILE A 105 -8.96 2.19 6.01
C ILE A 105 -9.39 0.85 6.62
N VAL A 106 -8.46 0.03 7.11
CA VAL A 106 -8.77 -1.26 7.77
C VAL A 106 -9.63 -1.05 9.01
N TYR A 107 -9.36 0.02 9.77
CA TYR A 107 -10.18 0.36 10.93
C TYR A 107 -11.58 0.81 10.52
N THR A 108 -11.70 1.68 9.51
CA THR A 108 -12.97 2.09 8.90
C THR A 108 -13.76 0.88 8.40
N TYR A 109 -13.09 -0.09 7.76
CA TYR A 109 -13.68 -1.33 7.30
C TYR A 109 -14.31 -2.12 8.46
N SER A 110 -13.56 -2.26 9.56
CA SER A 110 -14.03 -2.96 10.75
C SER A 110 -15.28 -2.29 11.35
N LEU A 111 -15.35 -0.94 11.34
CA LEU A 111 -16.55 -0.21 11.75
C LEU A 111 -17.74 -0.42 10.81
N CYS A 112 -17.49 -0.53 9.50
CA CYS A 112 -18.53 -0.83 8.52
C CYS A 112 -19.14 -2.22 8.76
N CYS A 113 -18.32 -3.23 9.06
CA CYS A 113 -18.79 -4.58 9.37
C CYS A 113 -19.75 -4.64 10.58
N GLN A 114 -19.64 -3.67 11.50
CA GLN A 114 -20.48 -3.56 12.69
C GLN A 114 -21.69 -2.62 12.49
N SER A 115 -21.77 -1.96 11.34
CA SER A 115 -22.80 -0.96 11.04
C SER A 115 -24.01 -1.59 10.33
N GLN A 116 -25.14 -0.87 10.37
CA GLN A 116 -26.39 -1.26 9.72
C GLN A 116 -26.95 -0.13 8.84
N ASP A 117 -27.79 -0.51 7.87
CA ASP A 117 -28.61 0.37 7.02
C ASP A 117 -27.85 1.58 6.44
N ALA A 118 -28.35 2.79 6.68
CA ALA A 118 -27.79 4.02 6.15
C ALA A 118 -26.38 4.33 6.66
N LYS A 119 -25.98 3.79 7.82
CA LYS A 119 -24.60 3.92 8.31
C LYS A 119 -23.67 2.99 7.52
N LEU A 120 -24.09 1.75 7.27
CA LEU A 120 -23.34 0.80 6.46
C LEU A 120 -23.11 1.33 5.04
N ARG A 121 -24.15 1.83 4.38
CA ARG A 121 -24.01 2.40 3.02
C ARG A 121 -23.06 3.59 2.96
N ARG A 122 -23.16 4.52 3.92
CA ARG A 122 -22.23 5.66 4.00
C ARG A 122 -20.80 5.19 4.30
N GLY A 123 -20.65 4.20 5.16
CA GLY A 123 -19.35 3.59 5.46
C GLY A 123 -18.70 2.97 4.22
N VAL A 124 -19.46 2.21 3.42
CA VAL A 124 -18.96 1.63 2.15
C VAL A 124 -18.59 2.71 1.14
N ALA A 125 -19.40 3.76 1.00
CA ALA A 125 -19.08 4.89 0.12
C ALA A 125 -17.79 5.61 0.56
N TYR A 126 -17.62 5.83 1.86
CA TYR A 126 -16.42 6.44 2.42
C TYR A 126 -15.18 5.55 2.26
N LEU A 127 -15.29 4.23 2.46
CA LEU A 127 -14.22 3.28 2.18
C LEU A 127 -13.77 3.35 0.72
N LEU A 128 -14.73 3.44 -0.19
CA LEU A 128 -14.43 3.51 -1.62
C LEU A 128 -13.69 4.79 -1.98
N GLU A 129 -14.09 5.93 -1.40
CA GLU A 129 -13.39 7.21 -1.54
C GLU A 129 -11.95 7.11 -1.02
N GLN A 130 -11.75 6.64 0.22
CA GLN A 130 -10.40 6.52 0.80
C GLN A 130 -9.50 5.56 0.01
N MET A 131 -10.04 4.45 -0.50
CA MET A 131 -9.29 3.51 -1.33
C MET A 131 -8.91 4.13 -2.68
N GLY A 132 -9.79 4.93 -3.28
CA GLY A 132 -9.49 5.68 -4.50
C GLY A 132 -8.38 6.71 -4.30
N ASP A 133 -8.45 7.48 -3.21
CA ASP A 133 -7.40 8.45 -2.87
C ASP A 133 -6.05 7.76 -2.65
N LEU A 134 -6.05 6.63 -1.93
CA LEU A 134 -4.84 5.83 -1.72
C LEU A 134 -4.27 5.30 -3.04
N GLN A 135 -5.12 4.84 -3.96
CA GLN A 135 -4.69 4.33 -5.27
C GLN A 135 -3.89 5.39 -6.03
N VAL A 136 -4.40 6.63 -6.09
CA VAL A 136 -3.74 7.74 -6.77
C VAL A 136 -2.35 8.00 -6.16
N VAL A 137 -2.26 8.06 -4.83
CA VAL A 137 -0.98 8.28 -4.14
C VAL A 137 -0.01 7.14 -4.41
N CYS A 138 -0.45 5.88 -4.32
CA CYS A 138 0.40 4.72 -4.60
C CYS A 138 0.91 4.73 -6.04
N GLU A 139 0.06 5.07 -7.02
CA GLU A 139 0.45 5.18 -8.43
C GLU A 139 1.51 6.26 -8.66
N GLU A 140 1.32 7.46 -8.09
CA GLU A 140 2.27 8.56 -8.19
C GLU A 140 3.63 8.20 -7.57
N ARG A 141 3.62 7.63 -6.36
CA ARG A 141 4.84 7.25 -5.65
C ARG A 141 5.58 6.10 -6.33
N LYS A 142 4.85 5.13 -6.91
CA LYS A 142 5.45 4.10 -7.75
C LYS A 142 6.13 4.70 -8.98
N LYS A 143 5.47 5.60 -9.71
CA LYS A 143 6.06 6.25 -10.90
C LYS A 143 7.33 7.03 -10.54
N GLN A 144 7.33 7.72 -9.40
CA GLN A 144 8.54 8.40 -8.91
C GLN A 144 9.66 7.41 -8.61
N LEU A 145 9.36 6.30 -7.93
CA LEU A 145 10.34 5.24 -7.66
C LEU A 145 10.90 4.62 -8.95
N GLU A 146 10.07 4.41 -9.97
CA GLU A 146 10.51 3.92 -11.28
C GLU A 146 11.46 4.91 -11.98
N ALA A 147 11.16 6.20 -11.92
CA ALA A 147 12.02 7.25 -12.47
C ALA A 147 13.36 7.32 -11.74
N ASP A 148 13.37 7.26 -10.42
CA ASP A 148 14.60 7.35 -9.61
C ASP A 148 15.48 6.09 -9.79
N LEU A 149 14.87 4.92 -9.95
CA LEU A 149 15.58 3.69 -10.28
C LEU A 149 16.21 3.75 -11.69
N PHE A 150 15.53 4.36 -12.66
CA PHE A 150 16.06 4.52 -14.01
C PHE A 150 17.21 5.53 -14.05
N ASN A 151 17.10 6.63 -13.31
CA ASN A 151 18.13 7.67 -13.26
C ASN A 151 19.37 7.26 -12.45
N SER A 152 19.26 6.31 -11.52
CA SER A 152 20.41 5.75 -10.77
C SER A 152 21.16 4.64 -11.51
N ALA A 153 20.64 4.16 -12.64
CA ALA A 153 21.24 3.12 -13.47
C ALA A 153 22.16 3.65 -14.59
N TYR A 154 22.29 4.97 -14.75
CA TYR A 154 23.08 5.68 -15.77
C TYR A 154 24.02 6.70 -15.13
#